data_AF-A0A940LB12-F1
#
_entry.id   AF-A0A940LB12-F1
#
_cell.length_a   1.000
_cell.length_b   1.000
_cell.length_c   1.000
_cell.angle_alpha   90.00
_cell.angle_beta   90.00
_cell.angle_gamma   90.00
#
_symmetry.space_group_name_H-M   'P 1'
#
loop_
_entity.id
_entity.type
_entity.pdbx_description
1 polymer ?
#
loop_
_entity_poly.entity_id
_entity_poly.type
_entity_poly.pdbx_seq_one_letter_code
_entity_poly.pdbx_strand_id
1 'polypeptide(L)' 'MEKFKEYLEEQMDLKRRCTIIFRDVQGAMATIKGHIIKMEEISGREIIETDAGFVIGMDQIISVNDHVQSNIC' A
#
# COMPACT_ATOMS: atom_id res chain seq x y z
N MET A 1 -12.17 0.04 -6.40
CA MET A 1 -11.27 0.05 -5.23
C MET A 1 -11.23 -1.30 -4.51
N GLU A 2 -12.35 -2.03 -4.38
CA GLU A 2 -12.42 -3.32 -3.67
C GLU A 2 -11.37 -4.35 -4.11
N LYS A 3 -11.16 -4.56 -5.42
CA LYS A 3 -10.15 -5.52 -5.92
C LYS A 3 -8.71 -5.23 -5.50
N PHE A 4 -8.36 -3.95 -5.31
CA PHE A 4 -7.01 -3.59 -4.88
C PHE A 4 -6.83 -3.85 -3.39
N LYS A 5 -7.85 -3.55 -2.60
CA LYS A 5 -7.87 -3.87 -1.17
C LYS A 5 -7.79 -5.39 -0.93
N GLU A 6 -8.62 -6.17 -1.63
CA GLU A 6 -8.58 -7.64 -1.58
C GLU A 6 -7.17 -8.17 -1.93
N TYR A 7 -6.52 -7.59 -2.93
CA TYR A 7 -5.14 -7.95 -3.30
C TYR A 7 -4.14 -7.66 -2.18
N LEU A 8 -4.24 -6.51 -1.51
CA LEU A 8 -3.36 -6.17 -0.38
C LEU A 8 -3.59 -7.10 0.81
N GLU A 9 -4.84 -7.42 1.10
CA GLU A 9 -5.23 -8.39 2.13
C GLU A 9 -4.63 -9.77 1.82
N GLU A 10 -4.71 -10.24 0.57
CA GLU A 10 -4.07 -11.48 0.13
C GLU A 10 -2.54 -11.43 0.31
N GLN A 11 -1.88 -10.32 -0.03
CA GLN A 11 -0.43 -10.18 0.15
C GLN A 11 -0.03 -10.20 1.64
N MET A 12 -0.85 -9.61 2.51
CA MET A 12 -0.67 -9.62 3.96
C MET A 12 -0.82 -11.04 4.52
N ASP A 13 -1.88 -11.76 4.13
CA ASP A 13 -2.14 -13.15 4.56
C ASP A 13 -1.03 -14.10 4.09
N LEU A 14 -0.58 -13.95 2.85
CA LEU A 14 0.52 -14.73 2.29
C LEU A 14 1.89 -14.34 2.85
N LYS A 15 1.98 -13.23 3.62
CA LYS A 15 3.23 -12.62 4.10
C LYS A 15 4.27 -12.50 2.98
N ARG A 16 3.81 -12.13 1.78
CA ARG A 16 4.70 -11.98 0.62
C ARG A 16 5.42 -10.65 0.69
N ARG A 17 6.67 -10.66 0.21
CA ARG A 17 7.42 -9.43 0.04
C ARG A 17 6.85 -8.67 -1.14
N CYS A 18 6.41 -7.44 -0.89
CA CYS A 18 5.82 -6.56 -1.88
C CYS A 18 6.78 -5.41 -2.21
N THR A 19 6.76 -4.97 -3.47
CA THR A 19 7.35 -3.70 -3.89
C THR A 19 6.25 -2.66 -3.96
N ILE A 20 6.24 -1.70 -3.05
CA ILE A 20 5.19 -0.68 -2.97
C ILE A 20 5.75 0.63 -3.51
N ILE A 21 5.09 1.17 -4.54
CA ILE A 21 5.37 2.48 -5.12
C ILE A 21 4.27 3.41 -4.64
N PHE A 22 4.63 4.51 -4.00
CA PHE A 22 3.69 5.47 -3.43
C PHE A 22 4.22 6.90 -3.55
N ARG A 23 3.32 7.87 -3.35
CA ARG A 23 3.66 9.29 -3.28
C ARG A 23 3.81 9.70 -1.83
N ASP A 24 4.97 10.24 -1.48
CA ASP A 24 5.21 10.72 -0.11
C ASP A 24 4.49 12.05 0.18
N VAL A 25 4.61 12.52 1.42
CA VAL A 25 4.01 13.78 1.89
C VAL A 25 4.59 15.03 1.20
N GLN A 26 5.75 14.91 0.56
CA GLN A 26 6.39 15.99 -0.21
C GLN A 26 5.99 15.95 -1.69
N GLY A 27 5.19 14.96 -2.09
CA GLY A 27 4.76 14.75 -3.48
C GLY A 27 5.77 13.97 -4.33
N ALA A 28 6.87 13.49 -3.75
CA ALA A 28 7.87 12.70 -4.45
C ALA A 28 7.44 11.23 -4.56
N MET A 29 7.87 10.56 -5.63
CA MET A 29 7.66 9.12 -5.78
C MET A 29 8.70 8.36 -4.97
N ALA A 30 8.23 7.53 -4.06
CA ALA A 30 9.05 6.64 -3.26
C ALA A 30 8.75 5.18 -3.60
N THR A 31 9.75 4.32 -3.43
CA THR A 31 9.61 2.87 -3.60
C THR A 31 10.19 2.17 -2.41
N ILE A 32 9.40 1.29 -1.80
CA ILE A 32 9.85 0.43 -0.69
C ILE A 32 9.65 -1.04 -1.04
N LYS A 33 10.45 -1.90 -0.41
CA LYS A 33 10.33 -3.35 -0.54
C LYS A 33 10.20 -3.97 0.83
N GLY A 34 8.99 -4.39 1.21
CA GLY A 34 8.68 -4.90 2.54
C GLY A 34 7.47 -5.82 2.53
N HIS A 35 7.09 -6.28 3.71
CA HIS A 35 5.89 -7.08 3.92
C HIS A 35 4.80 -6.17 4.48
N ILE A 36 3.57 -6.30 3.99
CA ILE A 36 2.42 -5.65 4.60
C ILE A 36 2.09 -6.45 5.86
N ILE A 37 2.20 -5.81 7.03
CA ILE A 37 1.98 -6.46 8.33
C ILE A 37 0.62 -6.10 8.93
N LYS A 38 0.06 -4.97 8.52
CA LYS A 38 -1.20 -4.45 9.05
C LYS A 38 -1.89 -3.55 8.03
N MET A 39 -3.22 -3.58 8.05
CA MET A 39 -4.07 -2.62 7.37
C MET A 39 -5.09 -2.10 8.37
N GLU A 40 -5.29 -0.78 8.43
CA GLU A 40 -6.24 -0.16 9.34
C GLU A 40 -6.86 1.10 8.73
N GLU A 41 -7.95 1.57 9.33
CA GLU A 41 -8.57 2.84 8.96
C GLU A 41 -8.33 3.86 10.09
N ILE A 42 -7.60 4.93 9.80
CA ILE A 42 -7.37 6.04 10.74
C ILE A 42 -8.03 7.30 10.19
N SER A 43 -8.95 7.87 10.97
CA SER A 43 -9.64 9.13 10.63
C SER A 43 -10.31 9.10 9.24
N GLY A 44 -10.88 7.96 8.86
CA GLY A 44 -11.55 7.77 7.57
C GLY A 44 -10.59 7.55 6.39
N ARG A 45 -9.30 7.31 6.65
CA ARG A 45 -8.30 6.97 5.63
C ARG A 45 -7.79 5.56 5.87
N GLU A 46 -7.86 4.74 4.82
CA GLU A 46 -7.26 3.41 4.84
C GLU A 46 -5.74 3.53 4.70
N ILE A 47 -5.01 2.88 5.59
CA ILE A 47 -3.55 2.89 5.62
C ILE A 47 -3.01 1.46 5.69
N ILE A 48 -1.80 1.27 5.19
CA ILE A 48 -1.04 0.04 5.34
C ILE A 48 0.22 0.30 6.15
N GLU A 49 0.59 -0.67 6.99
CA GLU A 49 1.86 -0.68 7.72
C GLU A 49 2.74 -1.79 7.16
N THR A 50 4.03 -1.48 7.00
CA THR A 50 5.04 -2.44 6.54
C THR A 50 5.98 -2.87 7.66
N ASP A 51 6.61 -4.02 7.50
CA ASP A 51 7.63 -4.54 8.43
C ASP A 51 8.84 -3.60 8.62
N ALA A 52 9.06 -2.68 7.69
CA ALA A 52 10.07 -1.63 7.79
C ALA A 52 9.62 -0.41 8.61
N GLY A 53 8.41 -0.43 9.19
CA GLY A 53 7.84 0.66 10.00
C GLY A 53 7.27 1.82 9.18
N PHE A 54 7.07 1.65 7.87
CA PHE A 54 6.41 2.65 7.05
C PHE A 54 4.90 2.51 7.15
N VAL A 55 4.24 3.65 7.38
CA VAL A 55 2.79 3.82 7.33
C VAL A 55 2.46 4.60 6.07
N ILE A 56 1.67 3.99 5.17
CA ILE A 56 1.37 4.55 3.86
C ILE A 56 -0.14 4.59 3.67
N GLY A 57 -0.68 5.75 3.31
CA GLY A 57 -2.10 5.86 2.96
C GLY A 57 -2.40 5.10 1.67
N MET A 58 -3.49 4.34 1.63
CA MET A 58 -3.91 3.64 0.41
C MET A 58 -4.18 4.63 -0.72
N ASP A 59 -4.59 5.86 -0.44
CA ASP A 59 -4.75 6.94 -1.42
C ASP A 59 -3.41 7.43 -2.02
N GLN A 60 -2.31 7.19 -1.32
CA GLN A 60 -0.96 7.57 -1.74
C GLN A 60 -0.28 6.48 -2.58
N ILE A 61 -0.78 5.25 -2.52
CA ILE A 61 -0.21 4.13 -3.26
C ILE A 61 -0.47 4.33 -4.75
N ILE A 62 0.55 4.04 -5.55
CA ILE A 62 0.49 4.06 -7.01
C ILE A 62 0.38 2.62 -7.51
N SER A 63 1.23 1.75 -6.99
CA SER A 63 1.19 0.31 -7.30
C SER A 63 1.82 -0.52 -6.20
N VAL A 64 1.40 -1.78 -6.12
CA VAL A 64 2.04 -2.82 -5.32
C VAL A 64 2.39 -3.99 -6.24
N ASN A 65 3.67 -4.34 -6.29
CA ASN A 65 4.24 -5.24 -7.29
C ASN A 65 3.88 -4.76 -8.70
N ASP A 66 3.29 -5.63 -9.51
CA ASP A 66 2.81 -5.33 -10.85
C ASP A 66 1.33 -4.89 -10.87
N HIS A 67 0.68 -4.79 -9.70
CA HIS A 67 -0.70 -4.35 -9.58
C HIS A 67 -0.76 -2.84 -9.34
N VAL A 68 -1.18 -2.10 -10.36
CA VAL A 68 -1.45 -0.67 -10.28
C VAL A 68 -2.76 -0.44 -9.54
N GLN A 69 -2.77 0.48 -8.59
CA GLN A 69 -4.00 0.95 -7.99
C GLN A 69 -4.78 1.68 -9.08
N SER A 70 -5.88 1.10 -9.57
CA SER A 70 -6.77 1.76 -10.52
C SER A 70 -7.43 2.97 -9.86
N ASN A 71 -6.70 4.07 -9.85
CA ASN A 71 -7.19 5.42 -9.61
C ASN A 71 -6.49 6.32 -10.63
N ILE A 72 -6.73 6.04 -11.91
CA ILE A 72 -6.56 7.06 -12.94
C ILE A 72 -7.86 7.86 -12.88
N CYS A 73 -7.71 9.17 -12.63
CA CYS A 73 -8.72 10.22 -12.48
C CYS A 73 -10.01 10.04 -13.27
#